data_AF-A0A5N7WIP4-F1
#
_entry.id   AF-A0A5N7WIP4-F1
#
_cell.length_a   1.000
_cell.length_b   1.000
_cell.length_c   1.000
_cell.angle_alpha   90.00
_cell.angle_beta   90.00
_cell.angle_gamma   90.00
#
_symmetry.space_group_name_H-M   'P 1'
#
loop_
_entity.id
_entity.type
_entity.pdbx_description
1 polymer ?
#
loop_
_entity_poly.entity_id
_entity_poly.type
_entity_poly.pdbx_seq_one_letter_code
_entity_poly.pdbx_strand_id
1 'polypeptide(L)'
;MKEVPPKISWLTVAQFNVKHPAFSENALRALIFAAKPRVAAVRNGVETVLPGNGLAVAIRRIGRRVLINENEFLNWVDQQGRNAPPAHR
;
A
#
# COMPACT_ATOMS: atom_id res chain seq x y z
N MET A 1 -22.37 25.68 8.72
CA MET A 1 -21.34 24.65 9.02
C MET A 1 -20.26 24.80 7.97
N LYS A 2 -19.00 25.07 8.35
CA LYS A 2 -17.89 25.10 7.39
C LYS A 2 -17.37 23.67 7.27
N GLU A 3 -17.50 23.05 6.09
CA GLU A 3 -16.78 21.82 5.79
C GLU A 3 -15.28 22.10 5.95
N VAL A 4 -14.67 21.51 6.98
CA VAL A 4 -13.21 21.49 7.09
C VAL A 4 -12.75 20.52 6.01
N PRO A 5 -11.93 20.98 5.02
CA PRO A 5 -11.45 20.08 3.99
C PRO A 5 -10.75 18.90 4.68
N PRO A 6 -11.02 17.66 4.25
CA PRO A 6 -10.40 16.49 4.88
C PRO A 6 -8.89 16.68 4.86
N LYS A 7 -8.25 16.56 6.02
CA LYS A 7 -6.79 16.74 6.15
C LYS A 7 -6.09 15.64 5.37
N ILE A 8 -5.75 15.91 4.11
CA ILE A 8 -5.01 14.99 3.26
C ILE A 8 -3.60 14.86 3.84
N SER A 9 -3.32 13.73 4.49
CA SER A 9 -2.02 13.45 5.09
C SER A 9 -1.20 12.58 4.15
N TRP A 10 -0.48 13.23 3.24
CA TRP A 10 0.56 12.59 2.44
C TRP A 10 1.82 12.45 3.29
N LEU A 11 2.17 11.22 3.66
CA LEU A 11 3.32 10.92 4.51
C LEU A 11 4.40 10.19 3.70
N THR A 12 5.66 10.50 3.95
CA THR A 12 6.75 9.62 3.49
C THR A 12 6.69 8.28 4.24
N VAL A 13 7.37 7.25 3.72
CA VAL A 13 7.47 5.95 4.42
C VAL A 13 7.98 6.10 5.87
N ALA A 14 8.97 6.96 6.10
CA ALA A 14 9.51 7.21 7.43
C ALA A 14 8.49 7.90 8.35
N GLN A 15 7.81 8.93 7.85
CA GLN A 15 6.75 9.62 8.61
C GLN A 15 5.57 8.70 8.94
N PHE A 16 5.20 7.83 7.99
CA PHE A 16 4.14 6.86 8.19
C PHE A 16 4.52 5.84 9.27
N ASN A 17 5.73 5.29 9.24
CA ASN A 17 6.24 4.39 10.26
C ASN A 17 6.23 5.02 11.67
N VAL A 18 6.70 6.28 11.80
CA VAL A 18 6.68 7.00 13.08
C VAL A 18 5.25 7.14 13.62
N LYS A 19 4.27 7.41 12.74
CA LYS A 19 2.88 7.59 13.13
C LYS A 19 2.14 6.26 13.38
N HIS A 20 2.48 5.23 12.61
CA HIS A 20 1.86 3.91 12.63
C HIS A 20 2.93 2.83 12.83
N PRO A 21 3.47 2.69 14.06
CA PRO A 21 4.62 1.80 14.32
C PRO A 21 4.31 0.31 14.11
N ALA A 22 3.03 -0.06 13.96
CA ALA A 22 2.62 -1.40 13.52
C ALA A 22 3.15 -1.75 12.11
N PHE A 23 3.49 -0.74 11.29
CA PHE A 23 4.04 -0.93 9.95
C PHE A 23 5.48 -0.42 9.87
N SER A 24 6.45 -1.33 9.99
CA SER A 24 7.87 -0.99 9.81
C SER A 24 8.16 -0.45 8.40
N GLU A 25 9.21 0.35 8.25
CA GLU A 25 9.60 0.84 6.92
C GLU A 25 9.84 -0.29 5.91
N ASN A 26 10.41 -1.42 6.36
CA ASN A 26 10.66 -2.57 5.50
C ASN A 26 9.34 -3.20 5.01
N ALA A 27 8.38 -3.36 5.92
CA ALA A 27 7.04 -3.86 5.58
C ALA A 27 6.33 -2.91 4.59
N LEU A 28 6.36 -1.60 4.85
CA LEU A 28 5.80 -0.59 3.95
C LEU A 28 6.45 -0.66 2.56
N ARG A 29 7.78 -0.79 2.48
CA ARG A 29 8.50 -0.91 1.20
C ARG A 29 8.12 -2.16 0.43
N ALA A 30 8.01 -3.30 1.11
CA ALA A 30 7.55 -4.55 0.50
C ALA A 30 6.12 -4.42 -0.05
N LEU A 31 5.20 -3.82 0.73
CA LEU A 31 3.83 -3.57 0.30
C LEU A 31 3.77 -2.62 -0.91
N ILE A 32 4.55 -1.54 -0.91
CA ILE A 32 4.64 -0.59 -2.03
C ILE A 32 5.21 -1.25 -3.29
N PHE A 33 6.20 -2.13 -3.15
CA PHE A 33 6.77 -2.88 -4.26
C PHE A 33 5.74 -3.82 -4.89
N ALA A 34 4.91 -4.46 -4.07
CA ALA A 34 3.83 -5.35 -4.49
C ALA A 34 2.52 -4.62 -4.87
N ALA A 35 2.52 -3.28 -4.93
CA ALA A 35 1.28 -2.50 -5.09
C ALA A 35 0.57 -2.69 -6.44
N LYS A 36 1.33 -2.97 -7.50
CA LYS A 36 0.83 -3.12 -8.87
C LYS A 36 1.19 -4.51 -9.42
N PRO A 37 0.44 -5.01 -10.43
CA PRO A 37 0.85 -6.21 -11.14
C PRO A 37 2.27 -6.09 -11.66
N ARG A 38 3.04 -7.18 -11.57
CA ARG A 38 4.45 -7.20 -11.97
C ARG A 38 4.84 -8.56 -12.53
N VAL A 39 5.76 -8.55 -13.49
CA VAL A 39 6.39 -9.78 -13.99
C VAL A 39 7.28 -10.36 -12.89
N ALA A 40 7.06 -11.62 -12.55
CA ALA A 40 7.86 -12.33 -11.56
C ALA A 40 8.92 -13.23 -12.21
N ALA A 41 8.59 -13.83 -13.34
CA ALA A 41 9.51 -14.68 -14.09
C ALA A 41 9.14 -14.65 -15.57
N VAL A 42 10.14 -14.84 -16.43
CA VAL A 42 9.94 -15.09 -17.86
C VAL A 42 10.57 -16.43 -18.18
N ARG A 43 9.80 -17.35 -18.77
CA ARG A 43 10.28 -18.68 -19.15
C ARG A 43 9.82 -18.98 -20.57
N ASN A 44 10.77 -19.32 -21.44
CA ASN A 44 10.50 -19.61 -22.86
C ASN A 44 9.67 -18.51 -23.56
N GLY A 45 9.92 -17.24 -23.21
CA GLY A 45 9.18 -16.09 -23.74
C GLY A 45 7.79 -15.86 -23.12
N VAL A 46 7.37 -16.68 -22.15
CA VAL A 46 6.10 -16.50 -21.44
C VAL A 46 6.34 -15.83 -20.09
N GLU A 47 5.65 -14.72 -19.85
CA GLU A 47 5.72 -13.97 -18.60
C GLU A 47 4.73 -14.53 -17.56
N THR A 48 5.23 -14.78 -16.34
CA THR A 48 4.37 -15.01 -15.17
C THR A 48 4.14 -13.68 -14.47
N VAL A 49 2.91 -13.19 -14.49
CA VAL A 49 2.52 -11.93 -13.85
C VAL A 49 1.90 -12.21 -12.48
N LEU A 50 2.45 -11.60 -11.44
CA LEU A 50 1.82 -11.59 -10.12
C LEU A 50 0.82 -10.44 -10.04
N PRO A 51 -0.38 -10.66 -9.49
CA PRO A 51 -1.33 -9.58 -9.23
C PRO A 51 -0.77 -8.63 -8.18
N GLY A 52 -1.15 -7.34 -8.27
CA GLY A 52 -0.83 -6.37 -7.22
C GLY A 52 -1.70 -6.60 -5.98
N ASN A 53 -1.21 -6.16 -4.81
CA ASN A 53 -1.97 -6.22 -3.55
C ASN A 53 -3.07 -5.14 -3.43
N GLY A 54 -3.28 -4.32 -4.47
CA GLY A 54 -4.31 -3.26 -4.50
C GLY A 54 -3.92 -1.96 -3.80
N LEU A 55 -2.77 -1.89 -3.13
CA LEU A 55 -2.34 -0.70 -2.37
C LEU A 55 -2.05 0.51 -3.26
N ALA A 56 -1.91 0.32 -4.57
CA ALA A 56 -1.54 1.39 -5.51
C ALA A 56 -2.42 2.65 -5.42
N VAL A 57 -3.67 2.53 -4.97
CA VAL A 57 -4.59 3.67 -4.75
C VAL A 57 -4.04 4.67 -3.72
N ALA A 58 -3.35 4.19 -2.69
CA ALA A 58 -2.80 5.01 -1.60
C ALA A 58 -1.39 5.56 -1.90
N ILE A 59 -0.79 5.21 -3.05
CA ILE A 59 0.63 5.50 -3.31
C ILE A 59 0.79 6.58 -4.38
N ARG A 60 1.49 7.66 -4.02
CA ARG A 60 1.91 8.72 -4.96
C ARG A 60 3.44 8.76 -5.06
N ARG A 61 3.95 8.76 -6.30
CA ARG A 61 5.39 8.94 -6.58
C ARG A 61 5.63 10.34 -7.11
N ILE A 62 6.57 11.08 -6.51
CA ILE A 62 6.99 12.42 -6.93
C ILE A 62 8.52 12.41 -7.01
N GLY A 63 9.05 12.29 -8.23
CA GLY A 63 10.47 12.04 -8.46
C GLY A 63 10.94 10.78 -7.72
N ARG A 64 11.97 10.93 -6.87
CA ARG A 64 12.52 9.84 -6.04
C ARG A 64 11.73 9.59 -4.75
N ARG A 65 10.75 10.43 -4.42
CA ARG A 65 9.96 10.31 -3.18
C ARG A 65 8.72 9.45 -3.40
N VAL A 66 8.42 8.62 -2.40
CA VAL A 66 7.18 7.88 -2.29
C VAL A 66 6.38 8.46 -1.13
N LEU A 67 5.14 8.84 -1.42
CA LEU A 67 4.17 9.36 -0.47
C LEU A 67 3.02 8.35 -0.34
N ILE A 68 2.54 8.20 0.89
CA ILE A 68 1.42 7.34 1.27
C ILE A 68 0.29 8.26 1.69
N ASN A 69 -0.88 8.12 1.07
CA ASN A 69 -2.12 8.71 1.56
C ASN A 69 -2.57 7.89 2.76
N GLU A 70 -2.55 8.51 3.93
CA GLU A 70 -2.89 7.83 5.18
C GLU A 70 -4.30 7.22 5.17
N ASN A 71 -5.29 8.00 4.76
CA ASN A 71 -6.68 7.56 4.81
C ASN A 71 -6.93 6.40 3.82
N GLU A 72 -6.39 6.49 2.61
CA GLU A 72 -6.53 5.42 1.62
C GLU A 72 -5.77 4.15 2.03
N PHE A 73 -4.62 4.29 2.70
CA PHE A 73 -3.88 3.15 3.23
C PHE A 73 -4.68 2.44 4.32
N LEU A 74 -5.22 3.17 5.30
CA LEU A 74 -6.00 2.58 6.39
C LEU A 74 -7.31 1.95 5.87
N ASN A 75 -7.98 2.61 4.94
CA ASN A 75 -9.15 2.04 4.25
C ASN A 75 -8.80 0.75 3.50
N TRP A 76 -7.61 0.66 2.90
CA TRP A 76 -7.13 -0.56 2.25
C TRP A 76 -6.86 -1.67 3.27
N VAL A 77 -6.27 -1.35 4.44
CA VAL A 77 -6.04 -2.32 5.52
C VAL A 77 -7.37 -2.93 6.00
N ASP A 78 -8.40 -2.11 6.21
CA ASP A 78 -9.73 -2.58 6.62
C ASP A 78 -10.36 -3.52 5.60
N GLN A 79 -10.10 -3.30 4.30
CA GLN A 79 -10.57 -4.19 3.23
C GLN A 79 -9.82 -5.52 3.22
N GLN A 80 -8.51 -5.52 3.53
CA GLN A 80 -7.74 -6.77 3.61
C GLN A 80 -8.25 -7.68 4.73
N GLY A 81 -8.61 -7.11 5.89
CA GLY A 81 -9.15 -7.87 7.02
C GLY A 81 -10.47 -8.59 6.72
N ARG A 82 -11.24 -8.11 5.73
CA ARG A 82 -12.51 -8.73 5.29
C ARG A 82 -12.33 -9.82 4.23
N ASN A 83 -11.20 -9.81 3.51
CA ASN A 83 -10.88 -10.81 2.49
C ASN A 83 -10.03 -11.96 3.02
N ALA A 84 -9.60 -11.92 4.29
CA ALA A 84 -8.94 -13.04 4.93
C ALA A 84 -9.96 -14.18 5.09
N PRO A 85 -9.68 -15.40 4.58
CA PRO A 85 -10.54 -16.55 4.88
C PRO A 85 -10.67 -16.71 6.40
N PRO A 86 -11.82 -17.15 6.91
CA PRO A 86 -11.99 -17.35 8.35
C PRO A 86 -10.86 -18.25 8.84
N ALA A 87 -10.14 -17.79 9.86
CA ALA A 87 -9.13 -18.60 10.52
C ALA A 87 -9.86 -19.83 11.08
N HIS A 88 -9.66 -21.00 10.45
CA HIS A 88 -10.07 -22.27 11.04
C HIS A 88 -9.28 -22.42 12.34
N ARG A 89 -9.97 -22.24 13.45
CA ARG A 89 -9.50 -22.56 14.79
C ARG A 89 -10.16 -23.85 15.25
#